data_AF-A0A2T4S5K0-F1
#
_entry.id   AF-A0A2T4S5K0-F1
#
_cell.length_a   1.000
_cell.length_b   1.000
_cell.length_c   1.000
_cell.angle_alpha   90.00
_cell.angle_beta   90.00
_cell.angle_gamma   90.00
#
_symmetry.space_group_name_H-M   'P 1'
#
loop_
_entity.id
_entity.type
_entity.pdbx_description
1 polymer ?
#
loop_
_entity_poly.entity_id
_entity_poly.type
_entity_poly.pdbx_seq_one_letter_code
_entity_poly.pdbx_strand_id
1 'polypeptide(L)'
;AIDDAMQFAFFHWGVHAWAVYGIVALVFAYFSFHRGYAGLVSATLVPLLGEKRMNGPLGGTIDVLAIIATVTGVAATLGFGALQINEGLNYLFKVPSNFGMQVIIVIIATFLFTWSAWSGIDKGIKTLSNINMILAFIVLIVLFAVGPTLFTLNNFTNSLGNYIYNFFGMSLR
;
A
#
# COMPACT_ATOMS: atom_id res chain seq x y z
N ALA A 1 15.59 -8.90 -20.60
CA ALA A 1 15.70 -7.58 -19.94
C ALA A 1 14.33 -6.96 -19.63
N ILE A 2 13.54 -6.58 -20.65
CA ILE A 2 12.19 -6.01 -20.43
C ILE A 2 11.22 -7.06 -19.86
N ASP A 3 11.19 -8.26 -20.45
CA ASP A 3 10.34 -9.36 -19.97
C ASP A 3 10.71 -9.76 -18.53
N ASP A 4 12.01 -9.83 -18.21
CA ASP A 4 12.49 -10.11 -16.85
C ASP A 4 12.05 -9.00 -15.86
N ALA A 5 12.13 -7.73 -16.26
CA ALA A 5 11.74 -6.61 -15.41
C ALA A 5 10.23 -6.65 -15.08
N MET A 6 9.40 -6.97 -16.07
CA MET A 6 7.95 -7.08 -15.86
C MET A 6 7.56 -8.34 -15.10
N GLN A 7 8.25 -9.44 -15.31
CA GLN A 7 8.13 -10.65 -14.50
C GLN A 7 8.43 -10.35 -13.01
N PHE A 8 9.50 -9.61 -12.71
CA PHE A 8 9.79 -9.20 -11.33
C PHE A 8 8.76 -8.24 -10.77
N ALA A 9 8.22 -7.32 -11.59
CA ALA A 9 7.13 -6.44 -11.15
C ALA A 9 5.90 -7.26 -10.74
N PHE A 10 5.47 -8.23 -11.56
CA PHE A 10 4.38 -9.14 -11.21
C PHE A 10 4.69 -10.01 -10.00
N PHE A 11 5.95 -10.43 -9.82
CA PHE A 11 6.32 -11.23 -8.66
C PHE A 11 6.21 -10.45 -7.35
N HIS A 12 6.70 -9.22 -7.31
CA HIS A 12 6.69 -8.38 -6.10
C HIS A 12 5.32 -7.77 -5.80
N TRP A 13 4.54 -7.41 -6.83
CA TRP A 13 3.23 -6.74 -6.68
C TRP A 13 2.02 -7.65 -6.90
N GLY A 14 2.27 -8.92 -7.25
CA GLY A 14 1.25 -9.93 -7.48
C GLY A 14 0.93 -10.76 -6.23
N VAL A 15 0.76 -12.06 -6.42
CA VAL A 15 0.11 -12.94 -5.43
C VAL A 15 0.80 -12.93 -4.06
N HIS A 16 2.13 -12.87 -4.00
CA HIS A 16 2.86 -12.90 -2.71
C HIS A 16 2.48 -11.74 -1.79
N ALA A 17 2.47 -10.51 -2.31
CA ALA A 17 2.12 -9.32 -1.52
C ALA A 17 0.66 -9.39 -1.02
N TRP A 18 -0.27 -9.75 -1.92
CA TRP A 18 -1.68 -9.83 -1.60
C TRP A 18 -2.03 -11.00 -0.67
N ALA A 19 -1.32 -12.13 -0.75
CA ALA A 19 -1.54 -13.28 0.11
C ALA A 19 -1.26 -12.94 1.59
N VAL A 20 -0.17 -12.19 1.86
CA VAL A 20 0.15 -11.73 3.22
C VAL A 20 -0.97 -10.83 3.76
N TYR A 21 -1.44 -9.87 2.96
CA TYR A 21 -2.56 -9.01 3.37
C TYR A 21 -3.85 -9.79 3.56
N GLY A 22 -4.15 -10.75 2.68
CA GLY A 22 -5.33 -11.58 2.76
C GLY A 22 -5.38 -12.41 4.05
N ILE A 23 -4.26 -13.03 4.43
CA ILE A 23 -4.16 -13.80 5.69
C ILE A 23 -4.39 -12.89 6.90
N VAL A 24 -3.68 -11.75 6.96
CA VAL A 24 -3.82 -10.81 8.08
C VAL A 24 -5.25 -10.27 8.17
N ALA A 25 -5.82 -9.82 7.04
CA ALA A 25 -7.19 -9.32 6.99
C ALA A 25 -8.21 -10.37 7.44
N LEU A 26 -8.03 -11.64 7.03
CA LEU A 26 -8.91 -12.74 7.44
C LEU A 26 -8.84 -12.98 8.96
N VAL A 27 -7.64 -12.95 9.53
CA VAL A 27 -7.45 -13.10 10.98
C VAL A 27 -8.19 -11.99 11.73
N PHE A 28 -7.99 -10.73 11.35
CA PHE A 28 -8.71 -9.61 11.98
C PHE A 28 -10.21 -9.70 11.77
N ALA A 29 -10.68 -10.01 10.56
CA ALA A 29 -12.10 -10.13 10.29
C ALA A 29 -12.76 -11.23 11.13
N TYR A 30 -12.10 -12.39 11.25
CA TYR A 30 -12.59 -13.48 12.08
C TYR A 30 -12.65 -13.09 13.57
N PHE A 31 -11.56 -12.57 14.13
CA PHE A 31 -11.54 -12.26 15.57
C PHE A 31 -12.45 -11.07 15.91
N SER A 32 -12.47 -10.02 15.10
CA SER A 32 -13.30 -8.84 15.39
C SER A 32 -14.78 -9.06 15.09
N PHE A 33 -15.14 -9.62 13.93
CA PHE A 33 -16.56 -9.73 13.54
C PHE A 33 -17.21 -11.04 13.97
N HIS A 34 -16.48 -12.15 14.02
CA HIS A 34 -17.05 -13.45 14.39
C HIS A 34 -16.87 -13.76 15.89
N ARG A 35 -15.71 -13.42 16.48
CA ARG A 35 -15.42 -13.68 17.91
C ARG A 35 -15.64 -12.48 18.82
N GLY A 36 -15.85 -11.28 18.28
CA GLY A 36 -16.09 -10.06 19.07
C GLY A 36 -14.86 -9.54 19.83
N TYR A 37 -13.65 -9.93 19.44
CA TYR A 37 -12.42 -9.44 20.05
C TYR A 37 -12.13 -7.99 19.64
N ALA A 38 -11.39 -7.28 20.48
CA ALA A 38 -10.85 -5.97 20.14
C ALA A 38 -10.00 -6.05 18.87
N GLY A 39 -9.96 -4.97 18.08
CA GLY A 39 -9.15 -4.85 16.87
C GLY A 39 -7.64 -4.68 17.13
N LEU A 40 -7.12 -5.40 18.12
CA LEU A 40 -5.70 -5.39 18.52
C LEU A 40 -5.00 -6.62 17.94
N VAL A 41 -3.71 -6.49 17.63
CA VAL A 41 -2.91 -7.61 17.12
C VAL A 41 -2.77 -8.68 18.20
N SER A 42 -2.48 -8.25 19.43
CA SER A 42 -2.42 -9.11 20.61
C SER A 42 -3.69 -9.92 20.84
N ALA A 43 -4.87 -9.33 20.59
CA ALA A 43 -6.15 -10.02 20.75
C ALA A 43 -6.29 -11.23 19.81
N THR A 44 -5.77 -11.14 18.59
CA THR A 44 -5.79 -12.26 17.64
C THR A 44 -4.92 -13.46 18.07
N LEU A 45 -3.98 -13.24 18.98
CA LEU A 45 -3.05 -14.25 19.50
C LEU A 45 -3.52 -14.91 20.80
N VAL A 46 -4.66 -14.47 21.36
CA VAL A 46 -5.26 -15.03 22.58
C VAL A 46 -5.43 -16.56 22.51
N PRO A 47 -5.91 -17.17 21.41
CA PRO A 47 -6.08 -18.63 21.36
C PRO A 47 -4.77 -19.42 21.42
N LEU A 48 -3.64 -18.79 21.09
CA LEU A 48 -2.32 -19.43 21.08
C LEU A 48 -1.55 -19.18 22.38
N LEU A 49 -1.62 -17.96 22.91
CA LEU A 49 -0.78 -17.51 24.03
C LEU A 49 -1.55 -17.30 25.35
N GLY A 50 -2.88 -17.37 25.30
CA GLY A 50 -3.78 -17.23 26.44
C GLY A 50 -4.08 -15.78 26.82
N GLU A 51 -5.27 -15.56 27.38
CA GLU A 51 -5.77 -14.23 27.77
C GLU A 51 -4.83 -13.50 28.74
N LYS A 52 -4.30 -14.22 29.74
CA LYS A 52 -3.44 -13.60 30.78
C LYS A 52 -2.17 -12.97 30.18
N ARG A 53 -1.59 -13.58 29.14
CA ARG A 53 -0.38 -13.04 28.50
C ARG A 53 -0.71 -11.90 27.53
N MET A 54 -1.81 -12.01 26.79
CA MET A 54 -2.22 -10.99 25.82
C MET A 54 -2.82 -9.74 26.46
N ASN A 55 -3.47 -9.86 27.62
CA ASN A 55 -3.93 -8.71 28.40
C ASN A 55 -2.81 -8.12 29.29
N GLY A 56 -1.62 -8.71 29.29
CA GLY A 56 -0.47 -8.29 30.07
C GLY A 56 0.59 -7.53 29.24
N PRO A 57 1.78 -7.31 29.82
CA PRO A 57 2.86 -6.56 29.15
C PRO A 57 3.31 -7.15 27.81
N LEU A 58 3.20 -8.48 27.65
CA LEU A 58 3.55 -9.15 26.40
C LEU A 58 2.63 -8.71 25.25
N GLY A 59 1.31 -8.70 25.46
CA GLY A 59 0.37 -8.25 24.45
C GLY A 59 0.54 -6.78 24.09
N GLY A 60 0.73 -5.92 25.09
CA GLY A 60 1.04 -4.50 24.85
C GLY A 60 2.31 -4.30 24.02
N THR A 61 3.34 -5.12 24.24
CA THR A 61 4.58 -5.09 23.43
C THR A 61 4.31 -5.46 21.97
N ILE A 62 3.48 -6.48 21.74
CA ILE A 62 3.09 -6.92 20.38
C ILE A 62 2.32 -5.81 19.65
N ASP A 63 1.39 -5.16 20.34
CA ASP A 63 0.61 -4.06 19.76
C ASP A 63 1.50 -2.86 19.41
N VAL A 64 2.47 -2.52 20.28
CA VAL A 64 3.47 -1.48 19.98
C VAL A 64 4.30 -1.83 18.75
N LEU A 65 4.77 -3.08 18.63
CA LEU A 65 5.51 -3.53 17.46
C LEU A 65 4.68 -3.42 16.18
N ALA A 66 3.39 -3.75 16.24
CA ALA A 66 2.49 -3.62 15.10
C ALA A 66 2.27 -2.15 14.68
N ILE A 67 2.16 -1.24 15.65
CA ILE A 67 2.08 0.21 15.38
C ILE A 67 3.37 0.68 14.71
N ILE A 68 4.54 0.31 15.24
CA ILE A 68 5.84 0.67 14.65
C ILE A 68 5.91 0.18 13.20
N ALA A 69 5.60 -1.10 12.96
CA ALA A 69 5.61 -1.69 11.62
C ALA A 69 4.69 -0.92 10.64
N THR A 70 3.49 -0.57 11.10
CA THR A 70 2.51 0.19 10.30
C THR A 70 3.02 1.60 9.98
N VAL A 71 3.50 2.33 11.00
CA VAL A 71 4.01 3.70 10.83
C VAL A 71 5.22 3.74 9.91
N THR A 72 6.16 2.81 10.05
CA THR A 72 7.34 2.72 9.18
C THR A 72 6.94 2.46 7.72
N GLY A 73 6.00 1.54 7.48
CA GLY A 73 5.49 1.27 6.12
C GLY A 73 4.81 2.49 5.49
N VAL A 74 3.92 3.15 6.25
CA VAL A 74 3.23 4.37 5.80
C VAL A 74 4.22 5.50 5.53
N ALA A 75 5.21 5.71 6.41
CA ALA A 75 6.22 6.76 6.25
C ALA A 75 7.04 6.61 4.97
N ALA A 76 7.42 5.38 4.60
CA ALA A 76 8.15 5.13 3.35
C ALA A 76 7.31 5.52 2.12
N THR A 77 6.04 5.09 2.08
CA THR A 77 5.13 5.42 0.95
C THR A 77 4.86 6.92 0.85
N LEU A 78 4.69 7.63 1.97
CA LEU A 78 4.54 9.08 2.01
C LEU A 78 5.79 9.80 1.49
N GLY A 79 6.98 9.32 1.87
CA GLY A 79 8.24 9.86 1.39
C GLY A 79 8.39 9.77 -0.13
N PHE A 80 8.13 8.58 -0.71
CA PHE A 80 8.14 8.41 -2.15
C PHE A 80 7.09 9.27 -2.87
N GLY A 81 5.90 9.42 -2.28
CA GLY A 81 4.87 10.31 -2.80
C GLY A 81 5.31 11.78 -2.83
N ALA A 82 5.93 12.27 -1.75
CA ALA A 82 6.43 13.64 -1.67
C ALA A 82 7.56 13.90 -2.69
N LEU A 83 8.46 12.93 -2.87
CA LEU A 83 9.49 12.98 -3.91
C LEU A 83 8.87 13.08 -5.30
N GLN A 84 7.90 12.23 -5.62
CA GLN A 84 7.24 12.22 -6.93
C GLN A 84 6.48 13.52 -7.22
N ILE A 85 5.80 14.07 -6.22
CA ILE A 85 5.12 15.38 -6.33
C ILE A 85 6.15 16.50 -6.55
N ASN A 86 7.26 16.50 -5.80
CA ASN A 86 8.28 17.53 -5.92
C ASN A 86 8.90 17.53 -7.33
N GLU A 87 9.21 16.36 -7.89
CA GLU A 87 9.72 16.21 -9.26
C GLU A 87 8.69 16.66 -10.31
N GLY A 88 7.40 16.34 -10.12
CA GLY A 88 6.35 16.82 -11.01
C GLY A 88 6.21 18.35 -11.00
N LEU A 89 6.29 18.97 -9.82
CA LEU A 89 6.29 20.43 -9.67
C LEU A 89 7.55 21.07 -10.26
N ASN A 90 8.71 20.43 -10.13
CA ASN A 90 9.94 20.89 -10.76
C ASN A 90 9.80 20.84 -12.30
N TYR A 91 9.27 19.75 -12.83
CA TYR A 91 9.09 19.58 -14.27
C TYR A 91 8.18 20.67 -14.87
N LEU A 92 7.01 20.91 -14.24
CA LEU A 92 5.97 21.83 -14.74
C LEU A 92 6.23 23.30 -14.40
N PHE A 93 6.67 23.59 -13.17
CA PHE A 93 6.73 24.94 -12.62
C PHE A 93 8.13 25.38 -12.18
N LYS A 94 9.15 24.53 -12.38
CA LYS A 94 10.56 24.78 -12.01
C LYS A 94 10.75 25.08 -10.52
N VAL A 95 9.85 24.56 -9.67
CA VAL A 95 10.01 24.56 -8.21
C VAL A 95 11.27 23.77 -7.82
N PRO A 96 12.09 24.20 -6.84
CA PRO A 96 13.28 23.46 -6.43
C PRO A 96 12.98 22.01 -6.04
N SER A 97 13.75 21.06 -6.57
CA SER A 97 13.74 19.67 -6.08
C SER A 97 14.81 19.51 -5.02
N ASN A 98 14.40 19.62 -3.75
CA ASN A 98 15.28 19.45 -2.61
C ASN A 98 14.48 19.00 -1.38
N PHE A 99 15.20 18.55 -0.36
CA PHE A 99 14.62 18.05 0.88
C PHE A 99 13.68 19.07 1.55
N GLY A 100 14.02 20.36 1.51
CA GLY A 100 13.18 21.42 2.10
C GLY A 100 11.79 21.49 1.45
N MET A 101 11.73 21.40 0.12
CA MET A 101 10.45 21.40 -0.61
C MET A 101 9.64 20.13 -0.32
N GLN A 102 10.30 18.97 -0.21
CA GLN A 102 9.64 17.70 0.13
C GLN A 102 8.98 17.76 1.52
N VAL A 103 9.67 18.36 2.52
CA VAL A 103 9.11 18.56 3.86
C VAL A 103 7.86 19.46 3.81
N ILE A 104 7.89 20.55 3.05
CA ILE A 104 6.74 21.43 2.87
C ILE A 104 5.56 20.67 2.25
N ILE A 105 5.80 19.86 1.21
CA ILE A 105 4.77 19.02 0.58
C ILE A 105 4.15 18.06 1.59
N VAL A 106 4.96 17.39 2.42
CA VAL A 106 4.46 16.47 3.46
C VAL A 106 3.63 17.21 4.51
N ILE A 107 4.06 18.39 4.96
CA ILE A 107 3.29 19.20 5.92
C ILE A 107 1.92 19.55 5.34
N ILE A 108 1.88 20.07 4.11
CA ILE A 108 0.62 20.41 3.44
C ILE A 108 -0.28 19.17 3.28
N ALA A 109 0.28 18.06 2.81
CA ALA A 109 -0.46 16.80 2.66
C ALA A 109 -1.01 16.30 4.00
N THR A 110 -0.24 16.43 5.08
CA THR A 110 -0.67 16.04 6.45
C THR A 110 -1.82 16.93 6.93
N PHE A 111 -1.76 18.24 6.68
CA PHE A 111 -2.86 19.16 7.00
C PHE A 111 -4.14 18.80 6.24
N LEU A 112 -4.03 18.55 4.92
CA LEU A 112 -5.17 18.16 4.09
C LEU A 112 -5.76 16.81 4.53
N PHE A 113 -4.90 15.84 4.84
CA PHE A 113 -5.32 14.53 5.35
C PHE A 113 -6.03 14.66 6.70
N THR A 114 -5.46 15.41 7.64
CA THR A 114 -6.04 15.62 8.98
C THR A 114 -7.40 16.31 8.88
N TRP A 115 -7.51 17.33 8.02
CA TRP A 115 -8.79 17.99 7.73
C TRP A 115 -9.82 17.01 7.16
N SER A 116 -9.41 16.18 6.20
CA SER A 116 -10.29 15.17 5.59
C SER A 116 -10.76 14.14 6.61
N ALA A 117 -9.86 13.64 7.46
CA ALA A 117 -10.19 12.72 8.53
C ALA A 117 -11.16 13.36 9.55
N TRP A 118 -10.96 14.65 9.88
CA TRP A 118 -11.82 15.37 10.82
C TRP A 118 -13.25 15.60 10.28
N SER A 119 -13.40 15.75 8.96
CA SER A 119 -14.71 15.86 8.30
C SER A 119 -15.55 14.57 8.32
N GLY A 120 -15.00 13.48 8.86
CA GLY A 120 -15.64 12.18 9.01
C GLY A 120 -15.19 11.19 7.93
N ILE A 121 -14.86 9.96 8.36
CA ILE A 121 -14.37 8.87 7.51
C ILE A 121 -15.35 8.56 6.37
N ASP A 122 -16.65 8.55 6.67
CA ASP A 122 -17.72 8.24 5.70
C ASP A 122 -17.86 9.27 4.58
N LYS A 123 -17.35 10.50 4.77
CA LYS A 123 -17.45 11.60 3.81
C LYS A 123 -16.09 11.94 3.21
N GLY A 124 -15.15 12.42 4.02
CA GLY A 124 -13.87 12.97 3.56
C GLY A 124 -13.00 11.92 2.89
N ILE A 125 -12.66 10.86 3.62
CA ILE A 125 -11.78 9.78 3.14
C ILE A 125 -12.43 9.07 1.94
N LYS A 126 -13.73 8.77 2.02
CA LYS A 126 -14.47 8.15 0.91
C LYS A 126 -14.46 9.00 -0.36
N THR A 127 -14.67 10.31 -0.25
CA THR A 127 -14.69 11.21 -1.40
C THR A 127 -13.30 11.31 -2.04
N LEU A 128 -12.25 11.51 -1.25
CA LEU A 128 -10.88 11.53 -1.75
C LEU A 128 -10.48 10.20 -2.41
N SER A 129 -10.88 9.08 -1.82
CA SER A 129 -10.64 7.74 -2.37
C SER A 129 -11.33 7.56 -3.73
N ASN A 130 -12.59 7.97 -3.86
CA ASN A 130 -13.31 7.90 -5.13
C ASN A 130 -12.67 8.79 -6.21
N ILE A 131 -12.26 10.02 -5.86
CA ILE A 131 -11.54 10.91 -6.78
C ILE A 131 -10.23 10.27 -7.24
N ASN A 132 -9.44 9.72 -6.29
CA ASN A 132 -8.19 9.03 -6.61
C ASN A 132 -8.42 7.86 -7.58
N MET A 133 -9.46 7.04 -7.36
CA MET A 133 -9.79 5.92 -8.25
C MET A 133 -10.15 6.39 -9.66
N ILE A 134 -10.92 7.47 -9.79
CA ILE A 134 -11.28 8.05 -11.09
C ILE A 134 -10.01 8.57 -11.79
N LEU A 135 -9.16 9.33 -11.09
CA LEU A 135 -7.92 9.87 -11.65
C LEU A 135 -6.98 8.74 -12.11
N ALA A 136 -6.79 7.72 -11.28
CA ALA A 136 -5.97 6.56 -11.61
C ALA A 136 -6.48 5.85 -12.88
N PHE A 137 -7.79 5.67 -13.00
CA PHE A 137 -8.40 5.06 -14.18
C PHE A 137 -8.25 5.92 -15.44
N ILE A 138 -8.40 7.24 -15.32
CA ILE A 138 -8.15 8.18 -16.42
C ILE A 138 -6.71 8.07 -16.90
N VAL A 139 -5.74 8.12 -15.98
CA VAL A 139 -4.31 8.00 -16.32
C VAL A 139 -4.04 6.67 -17.01
N LEU A 140 -4.61 5.56 -16.51
CA LEU A 140 -4.45 4.24 -17.11
C LEU A 140 -4.99 4.19 -18.54
N ILE A 141 -6.20 4.70 -18.80
CA ILE A 141 -6.79 4.73 -20.15
C ILE A 141 -5.96 5.61 -21.08
N VAL A 142 -5.57 6.80 -20.62
CA VAL A 142 -4.79 7.73 -21.44
C VAL A 142 -3.45 7.11 -21.82
N LEU A 143 -2.72 6.52 -20.86
CA LEU A 143 -1.45 5.85 -21.14
C LEU A 143 -1.63 4.64 -22.08
N PHE A 144 -2.71 3.88 -21.92
CA PHE A 144 -3.00 2.72 -22.76
C PHE A 144 -3.37 3.10 -24.20
N ALA A 145 -4.13 4.19 -24.39
CA ALA A 145 -4.61 4.64 -25.70
C ALA A 145 -3.58 5.48 -26.45
N VAL A 146 -2.81 6.33 -25.75
CA VAL A 146 -1.76 7.17 -26.37
C VAL A 146 -0.47 6.39 -26.56
N GLY A 147 -0.18 5.45 -25.67
CA GLY A 147 0.98 4.55 -25.77
C GLY A 147 0.81 3.45 -26.83
N PRO A 148 1.85 2.63 -27.05
CA PRO A 148 1.80 1.55 -28.03
C PRO A 148 0.93 0.38 -27.52
N THR A 149 -0.38 0.46 -27.74
CA THR A 149 -1.38 -0.46 -27.15
C THR A 149 -1.06 -1.94 -27.39
N LEU A 150 -0.74 -2.33 -28.63
CA LEU A 150 -0.39 -3.71 -28.96
C LEU A 150 0.85 -4.19 -28.22
N PHE A 151 1.86 -3.32 -28.09
CA PHE A 151 3.07 -3.64 -27.33
C PHE A 151 2.74 -3.86 -25.85
N THR A 152 1.95 -2.98 -25.25
CA THR A 152 1.52 -3.11 -23.84
C THR A 152 0.76 -4.41 -23.61
N LEU A 153 -0.18 -4.77 -24.48
CA LEU A 153 -0.96 -6.02 -24.38
C LEU A 153 -0.09 -7.27 -24.55
N ASN A 154 0.80 -7.27 -25.55
CA ASN A 154 1.71 -8.39 -25.79
C ASN A 154 2.67 -8.57 -24.60
N ASN A 155 3.27 -7.47 -24.12
CA ASN A 155 4.18 -7.49 -22.99
C ASN A 155 3.47 -7.93 -21.70
N PHE A 156 2.26 -7.43 -21.43
CA PHE A 156 1.44 -7.86 -20.30
C PHE A 156 1.17 -9.36 -20.34
N THR A 157 0.69 -9.87 -21.47
CA THR A 157 0.33 -11.29 -21.63
C THR A 157 1.54 -12.20 -21.51
N ASN A 158 2.65 -11.85 -22.18
CA ASN A 158 3.90 -12.61 -22.14
C ASN A 158 4.48 -12.64 -20.71
N SER A 159 4.61 -11.46 -20.09
CA SER A 159 5.16 -11.32 -18.75
C SER A 159 4.30 -12.01 -17.68
N LEU A 160 2.98 -11.99 -17.82
CA LEU A 160 2.07 -12.73 -16.95
C LEU A 160 2.26 -14.24 -17.10
N GLY A 161 2.39 -14.73 -18.33
CA GLY A 161 2.70 -16.14 -18.61
C GLY A 161 4.05 -16.55 -18.00
N ASN A 162 5.10 -15.74 -18.17
CA ASN A 162 6.41 -15.99 -17.59
C ASN A 162 6.39 -15.95 -16.06
N TYR A 163 5.62 -15.04 -15.47
CA TYR A 163 5.42 -14.98 -14.01
C TYR A 163 4.82 -16.28 -13.48
N ILE A 164 3.75 -16.79 -14.11
CA ILE A 164 3.10 -18.03 -13.70
C ILE A 164 4.06 -19.22 -13.89
N TYR A 165 4.73 -19.32 -15.04
CA TYR A 165 5.65 -20.41 -15.35
C TYR A 165 6.82 -20.48 -14.35
N ASN A 166 7.43 -19.33 -14.04
CA ASN A 166 8.59 -19.25 -13.17
C ASN A 166 8.25 -19.03 -11.69
N PHE A 167 6.96 -19.02 -11.32
CA PHE A 167 6.49 -18.62 -9.99
C PHE A 167 7.26 -19.33 -8.87
N PHE A 168 7.26 -20.67 -8.88
CA PHE A 168 7.94 -21.47 -7.85
C PHE A 168 9.45 -21.30 -7.87
N GLY A 169 10.05 -21.17 -9.06
CA GLY A 169 11.49 -20.94 -9.20
C GLY A 169 11.92 -19.60 -8.62
N MET A 170 11.09 -18.56 -8.75
CA MET A 170 11.35 -17.25 -8.15
C MET A 170 11.05 -17.23 -6.65
N SER A 171 10.03 -17.96 -6.17
CA SER A 171 9.68 -18.04 -4.75
C SER A 171 10.75 -18.69 -3.88
N LEU A 172 11.64 -19.48 -4.46
CA LEU A 172 12.65 -20.27 -3.75
C LEU A 172 14.09 -19.80 -3.99
N ARG A 173 14.28 -18.64 -4.63
CA ARG A 173 15.59 -17.98 -4.80
C ARG A 173 15.86 -17.00 -3.68
#